data_AF-S4PWF0-F1
#
_entry.id   AF-S4PWF0-F1
#
_cell.length_a   1.000
_cell.length_b   1.000
_cell.length_c   1.000
_cell.angle_alpha   90.00
_cell.angle_beta   90.00
_cell.angle_gamma   90.00
#
_symmetry.space_group_name_H-M   'P 1'
#
loop_
_entity.id
_entity.type
_entity.pdbx_description
1 polymer ?
#
loop_
_entity_poly.entity_id
_entity_poly.type
_entity_poly.pdbx_seq_one_letter_code
_entity_poly.pdbx_strand_id
1 'polypeptide(L)'
;TGLPRTQVIDSLRTLLKFDLATFESTDVFVNYKLLPENILLLIRYPRYLLQMKSKYGSEAEMLVEELLQQASCTATVLLVTVMSKNKDDKEKNLNMINLRDTFTSLVTAGYIQQAPVAELREGSDIPTLVAAETKVPEFDLRDLMQAMTS
;
A
#
# COMPACT_ATOMS: atom_id res chain seq x y z
N THR A 1 24.05 3.83 17.29
CA THR A 1 23.16 4.91 16.79
C THR A 1 22.98 6.04 17.79
N GLY A 2 23.15 5.83 19.11
CA GLY A 2 23.02 6.92 20.11
C GLY A 2 21.58 7.46 20.26
N LEU A 3 20.61 6.81 19.60
CA LEU A 3 19.21 7.19 19.63
C LEU A 3 18.49 6.55 20.82
N PRO A 4 17.51 7.23 21.43
CA PRO A 4 16.66 6.64 22.46
C PRO A 4 15.82 5.50 21.89
N ARG A 5 15.49 4.52 22.73
CA ARG A 5 14.75 3.31 22.34
C ARG A 5 13.43 3.61 21.62
N THR A 6 12.70 4.63 22.04
CA THR A 6 11.43 5.04 21.42
C THR A 6 11.61 5.44 19.96
N GLN A 7 12.62 6.27 19.67
CA GLN A 7 12.92 6.68 18.29
C GLN A 7 13.37 5.50 17.42
N VAL A 8 14.10 4.53 18.00
CA VAL A 8 14.47 3.31 17.28
C VAL A 8 13.23 2.48 16.93
N ILE A 9 12.29 2.34 17.86
CA ILE A 9 11.03 1.62 17.62
C ILE A 9 10.20 2.30 16.53
N ASP A 10 10.05 3.63 16.58
CA ASP A 10 9.28 4.36 15.59
C ASP A 10 9.93 4.33 14.19
N SER A 11 11.27 4.37 14.15
CA SER A 11 12.03 4.21 12.91
C SER A 11 11.83 2.82 12.31
N LEU A 12 11.97 1.76 13.13
CA LEU A 12 11.76 0.39 12.69
C LEU A 12 10.33 0.16 12.21
N ARG A 13 9.32 0.67 12.94
CA ARG A 13 7.92 0.59 12.53
C ARG A 13 7.71 1.21 11.15
N THR A 14 8.34 2.35 10.89
CA THR A 14 8.25 3.02 9.58
C THR A 14 8.94 2.21 8.48
N LEU A 15 10.14 1.70 8.73
CA LEU A 15 10.87 0.87 7.77
C LEU A 15 10.10 -0.41 7.40
N LEU A 16 9.50 -1.08 8.38
CA LEU A 16 8.66 -2.26 8.16
C LEU A 16 7.37 -1.90 7.39
N LYS A 17 6.74 -0.76 7.72
CA LYS A 17 5.50 -0.31 7.05
C LYS A 17 5.70 -0.13 5.53
N PHE A 18 6.85 0.40 5.13
CA PHE A 18 7.20 0.66 3.72
C PHE A 18 7.95 -0.52 3.07
N ASP A 19 7.99 -1.69 3.71
CA ASP A 19 8.70 -2.87 3.21
C ASP A 19 10.19 -2.60 2.91
N LEU A 20 10.83 -1.70 3.67
CA LEU A 20 12.25 -1.36 3.53
C LEU A 20 13.15 -2.18 4.45
N ALA A 21 12.54 -2.91 5.38
CA ALA A 21 13.19 -3.82 6.29
C ALA A 21 12.31 -5.05 6.49
N THR A 22 12.94 -6.15 6.87
CA THR A 22 12.29 -7.39 7.30
C THR A 22 12.78 -7.76 8.71
N PHE A 23 12.10 -8.69 9.35
CA PHE A 23 12.48 -9.22 10.65
C PHE A 23 12.43 -10.74 10.64
N GLU A 24 13.37 -11.35 11.35
CA GLU A 24 13.46 -12.79 11.55
C GLU A 24 13.55 -13.08 13.04
N SER A 25 12.74 -14.03 13.50
CA SER A 25 12.79 -14.51 14.88
C SER A 25 13.83 -15.61 15.00
N THR A 26 14.77 -15.43 15.92
CA THR A 26 15.53 -16.52 16.54
C THR A 26 14.91 -16.77 17.92
N ASP A 27 14.91 -17.99 18.46
CA ASP A 27 14.19 -18.41 19.69
C ASP A 27 14.27 -17.45 20.91
N VAL A 28 15.23 -16.53 20.93
CA VAL A 28 15.44 -15.56 22.03
C VAL A 28 15.43 -14.10 21.56
N PHE A 29 15.63 -13.80 20.26
CA PHE A 29 15.81 -12.43 19.76
C PHE A 29 15.20 -12.24 18.37
N VAL A 30 14.64 -11.04 18.15
CA VAL A 30 14.20 -10.59 16.82
C VAL A 30 15.32 -9.80 16.16
N ASN A 31 15.79 -10.31 15.02
CA ASN A 31 16.79 -9.64 14.19
C ASN A 31 16.08 -8.86 13.08
N TYR A 32 16.45 -7.59 12.91
CA TYR A 32 15.93 -6.74 11.84
C TYR A 32 16.99 -6.60 10.74
N LYS A 33 16.57 -6.75 9.49
CA LYS A 33 17.44 -6.66 8.32
C LYS A 33 16.88 -5.65 7.33
N LEU A 34 17.74 -4.78 6.82
CA LEU A 34 17.38 -3.83 5.77
C LEU A 34 17.28 -4.53 4.41
N LEU A 35 16.34 -4.10 3.58
CA LEU A 35 16.20 -4.52 2.18
C LEU A 35 16.68 -3.39 1.26
N PRO A 36 17.99 -3.32 0.94
CA PRO A 36 18.54 -2.22 0.15
C PRO A 36 17.94 -2.13 -1.25
N GLU A 37 17.53 -3.27 -1.82
CA GLU A 37 16.88 -3.30 -3.14
C GLU A 37 15.58 -2.50 -3.14
N ASN A 38 14.73 -2.67 -2.13
CA ASN A 38 13.47 -1.94 -1.99
C ASN A 38 13.69 -0.43 -1.80
N ILE A 39 14.77 -0.05 -1.13
CA ILE A 39 15.16 1.37 -1.00
C ILE A 39 15.53 1.97 -2.36
N LEU A 40 16.25 1.22 -3.21
CA LEU A 40 16.57 1.68 -4.56
C LEU A 40 15.33 1.83 -5.45
N LEU A 41 14.26 1.06 -5.19
CA LEU A 41 12.99 1.21 -5.91
C LEU A 41 12.30 2.56 -5.60
N LEU A 42 12.53 3.17 -4.44
CA LEU A 42 12.01 4.51 -4.11
C LEU A 42 12.43 5.55 -5.14
N ILE A 43 13.68 5.46 -5.63
CA ILE A 43 14.24 6.36 -6.64
C ILE A 43 13.52 6.21 -7.98
N ARG A 44 12.91 5.05 -8.23
CA ARG A 44 12.18 4.73 -9.47
C ARG A 44 10.71 5.15 -9.43
N TYR A 45 10.18 5.60 -8.30
CA TYR A 45 8.76 5.97 -8.15
C TYR A 45 8.25 6.92 -9.24
N PRO A 46 8.97 8.01 -9.61
CA PRO A 46 8.51 8.89 -10.68
C PRO A 46 8.30 8.17 -12.02
N ARG A 47 9.12 7.15 -12.32
CA ARG A 47 8.98 6.34 -13.55
C ARG A 47 7.78 5.39 -13.48
N TYR A 48 7.49 4.81 -12.31
CA TYR A 48 6.31 3.97 -12.14
C TYR A 48 5.03 4.78 -12.36
N LEU A 49 4.94 5.97 -11.76
CA LEU A 49 3.80 6.88 -11.94
C LEU A 49 3.62 7.28 -13.40
N LEU A 50 4.71 7.69 -14.08
CA LEU A 50 4.66 8.01 -15.51
C LEU A 50 4.18 6.82 -16.36
N GLN A 51 4.63 5.61 -16.05
CA GLN A 51 4.23 4.40 -16.76
C GLN A 51 2.75 4.07 -16.54
N MET A 52 2.26 4.23 -15.30
CA MET A 52 0.84 4.03 -14.98
C MET A 52 -0.04 5.04 -15.70
N LYS A 53 0.35 6.32 -15.67
CA LYS A 53 -0.32 7.39 -16.42
C LYS A 53 -0.42 7.07 -17.91
N SER A 54 0.69 6.63 -18.50
CA SER A 54 0.78 6.37 -19.93
C SER A 54 -0.04 5.14 -20.37
N LYS A 55 -0.18 4.12 -19.51
CA LYS A 55 -0.84 2.85 -19.86
C LYS A 55 -2.32 2.81 -19.45
N TYR A 56 -2.68 3.41 -18.33
CA TYR A 56 -4.01 3.31 -17.72
C TYR A 56 -4.68 4.66 -17.44
N GLY A 57 -4.02 5.78 -17.76
CA GLY A 57 -4.58 7.12 -17.58
C GLY A 57 -4.26 7.76 -16.23
N SER A 58 -4.78 8.97 -16.05
CA SER A 58 -4.49 9.84 -14.90
C SER A 58 -4.99 9.23 -13.58
N GLU A 59 -6.11 8.52 -13.62
CA GLU A 59 -6.73 7.84 -12.48
C GLU A 59 -5.80 6.77 -11.90
N ALA A 60 -5.11 6.02 -12.78
CA ALA A 60 -4.16 5.00 -12.35
C ALA A 60 -2.91 5.61 -11.71
N GLU A 61 -2.42 6.72 -12.24
CA GLU A 61 -1.33 7.49 -11.63
C GLU A 61 -1.69 7.92 -10.21
N MET A 62 -2.88 8.50 -10.03
CA MET A 62 -3.36 8.95 -8.71
C MET A 62 -3.52 7.79 -7.72
N LEU A 63 -4.07 6.66 -8.15
CA LEU A 63 -4.22 5.46 -7.29
C LEU A 63 -2.86 4.92 -6.84
N VAL A 64 -1.89 4.81 -7.76
CA VAL A 64 -0.57 4.28 -7.43
C VAL A 64 0.23 5.28 -6.60
N GLU A 65 0.14 6.58 -6.89
CA GLU A 65 0.78 7.62 -6.07
C GLU A 65 0.29 7.56 -4.63
N GLU A 66 -1.02 7.51 -4.41
CA GLU A 66 -1.59 7.46 -3.07
C GLU A 66 -1.17 6.17 -2.34
N LEU A 67 -1.16 5.03 -3.04
CA LEU A 67 -0.70 3.76 -2.46
C LEU A 67 0.78 3.82 -2.05
N LEU A 68 1.65 4.39 -2.90
CA LEU A 68 3.07 4.54 -2.59
C LEU A 68 3.32 5.51 -1.41
N GLN A 69 2.48 6.53 -1.22
CA GLN A 69 2.55 7.43 -0.07
C GLN A 69 2.07 6.76 1.23
N GLN A 70 1.04 5.90 1.16
CA GLN A 70 0.48 5.21 2.32
C GLN A 70 1.21 3.91 2.69
N ALA A 71 2.02 3.38 1.77
CA ALA A 71 2.67 2.05 1.75
C ALA A 71 1.70 0.88 1.60
N SER A 72 0.70 0.81 2.48
CA SER A 72 -0.36 -0.18 2.44
C SER A 72 -1.64 0.40 3.03
N CYS A 73 -2.77 0.03 2.43
CA CYS A 73 -4.09 0.40 2.91
C CYS A 73 -5.15 -0.55 2.34
N THR A 74 -6.36 -0.48 2.86
CA THR A 74 -7.49 -1.20 2.26
C THR A 74 -7.92 -0.50 0.98
N ALA A 75 -8.44 -1.27 0.03
CA ALA A 75 -8.85 -0.71 -1.25
C ALA A 75 -9.95 0.37 -1.11
N THR A 76 -10.89 0.20 -0.16
CA THR A 76 -11.89 1.22 0.16
C THR A 76 -11.26 2.54 0.61
N VAL A 77 -10.28 2.47 1.53
CA VAL A 77 -9.57 3.67 2.00
C VAL A 77 -8.82 4.34 0.85
N LEU A 78 -8.18 3.57 -0.02
CA LEU A 78 -7.48 4.10 -1.19
C LEU A 78 -8.43 4.88 -2.11
N LEU A 79 -9.54 4.25 -2.52
CA LEU A 79 -10.53 4.85 -3.43
C LEU A 79 -11.16 6.12 -2.84
N VAL A 80 -11.57 6.07 -1.57
CA VAL A 80 -12.17 7.21 -0.86
C VAL A 80 -11.17 8.34 -0.67
N THR A 81 -9.91 8.03 -0.38
CA THR A 81 -8.87 9.05 -0.18
C THR A 81 -8.56 9.77 -1.49
N VAL A 82 -8.39 9.03 -2.59
CA VAL A 82 -8.14 9.61 -3.92
C VAL A 82 -9.33 10.47 -4.36
N MET A 83 -10.55 9.97 -4.18
CA MET A 83 -11.76 10.73 -4.52
C MET A 83 -11.89 12.01 -3.68
N SER A 84 -11.64 11.93 -2.37
CA SER A 84 -11.74 13.07 -1.44
C SER A 84 -10.69 14.14 -1.75
N LYS A 85 -9.43 13.75 -2.02
CA LYS A 85 -8.33 14.67 -2.36
C LYS A 85 -8.56 15.43 -3.67
N ASN A 86 -9.32 14.85 -4.60
CA ASN A 86 -9.55 15.42 -5.93
C ASN A 86 -11.00 15.92 -6.15
N LYS A 87 -11.82 15.97 -5.09
CA LYS A 87 -13.24 16.34 -5.18
C LYS A 87 -13.46 17.78 -5.67
N ASP A 88 -12.54 18.69 -5.34
CA ASP A 88 -12.63 20.10 -5.72
C ASP A 88 -12.02 20.39 -7.10
N ASP A 89 -11.33 19.41 -7.69
CA ASP A 89 -10.64 19.54 -8.96
C ASP A 89 -11.60 19.25 -10.13
N LYS A 90 -12.38 20.27 -10.50
CA LYS A 90 -13.41 20.19 -11.54
C LYS A 90 -12.87 19.87 -12.93
N GLU A 91 -11.58 20.05 -13.18
CA GLU A 91 -10.96 19.74 -14.48
C GLU A 91 -10.77 18.23 -14.68
N LYS A 92 -10.62 17.46 -13.60
CA LYS A 92 -10.31 16.02 -13.68
C LYS A 92 -11.51 15.12 -13.96
N ASN A 93 -12.76 15.63 -13.87
CA ASN A 93 -14.00 14.85 -14.07
C ASN A 93 -13.95 13.45 -13.43
N LEU A 94 -13.40 13.37 -12.22
CA LEU A 94 -13.10 12.10 -11.56
C LEU A 94 -14.40 11.40 -11.15
N ASN A 95 -14.54 10.14 -11.53
CA ASN A 95 -15.72 9.32 -11.21
C ASN A 95 -15.30 8.10 -10.39
N MET A 96 -16.02 7.84 -9.28
CA MET A 96 -15.81 6.66 -8.43
C MET A 96 -15.89 5.35 -9.22
N ILE A 97 -16.78 5.26 -10.21
CA ILE A 97 -16.91 4.07 -11.05
C ILE A 97 -15.63 3.85 -11.85
N ASN A 98 -15.10 4.90 -12.49
CA ASN A 98 -13.86 4.82 -13.26
C ASN A 98 -12.66 4.47 -12.37
N LEU A 99 -12.58 5.04 -11.16
CA LEU A 99 -11.53 4.70 -10.19
C LEU A 99 -11.58 3.22 -9.79
N ARG A 100 -12.77 2.70 -9.47
CA ARG A 100 -12.98 1.30 -9.14
C ARG A 100 -12.56 0.38 -10.28
N ASP A 101 -12.96 0.70 -11.51
CA ASP A 101 -12.66 -0.12 -12.69
C ASP A 101 -11.17 -0.10 -13.01
N THR A 102 -10.53 1.06 -12.85
CA THR A 102 -9.08 1.22 -13.01
C THR A 102 -8.34 0.43 -11.93
N PHE A 103 -8.75 0.53 -10.66
CA PHE A 103 -8.18 -0.25 -9.57
C PHE A 103 -8.29 -1.75 -9.85
N THR A 104 -9.46 -2.22 -10.25
CA THR A 104 -9.72 -3.63 -10.60
C THR A 104 -8.80 -4.08 -11.74
N SER A 105 -8.60 -3.23 -12.75
CA SER A 105 -7.70 -3.50 -13.86
C SER A 105 -6.23 -3.58 -13.42
N LEU A 106 -5.79 -2.71 -12.51
CA LEU A 106 -4.43 -2.71 -11.97
C LEU A 106 -4.14 -3.95 -11.11
N VAL A 107 -5.10 -4.37 -10.28
CA VAL A 107 -5.00 -5.60 -9.48
C VAL A 107 -4.96 -6.83 -10.39
N THR A 108 -5.87 -6.90 -11.37
CA THR A 108 -5.94 -8.03 -12.32
C THR A 108 -4.66 -8.14 -13.16
N ALA A 109 -4.05 -7.01 -13.52
CA ALA A 109 -2.79 -6.97 -14.26
C ALA A 109 -1.53 -7.19 -13.38
N GLY A 110 -1.69 -7.34 -12.06
CA GLY A 110 -0.57 -7.58 -11.13
C GLY A 110 0.28 -6.36 -10.80
N TYR A 111 -0.20 -5.15 -11.06
CA TYR A 111 0.49 -3.92 -10.64
C TYR A 111 0.24 -3.57 -9.17
N ILE A 112 -0.91 -3.98 -8.64
CA ILE A 112 -1.27 -3.85 -7.22
C ILE A 112 -1.49 -5.26 -6.68
N GLN A 113 -0.90 -5.55 -5.53
CA GLN A 113 -1.00 -6.84 -4.86
C GLN A 113 -1.36 -6.69 -3.39
N GLN A 114 -1.88 -7.76 -2.81
CA GLN A 114 -2.16 -7.81 -1.39
C GLN A 114 -0.85 -7.79 -0.58
N ALA A 115 -0.81 -6.98 0.47
CA ALA A 115 0.32 -6.96 1.40
C ALA A 115 0.46 -8.31 2.13
N PRO A 116 1.69 -8.71 2.53
CA PRO A 116 1.91 -9.91 3.32
C PRO A 116 1.06 -9.91 4.60
N VAL A 117 0.53 -11.08 4.95
CA VAL A 117 -0.31 -11.28 6.14
C VAL A 117 0.56 -11.80 7.28
N ALA A 118 0.34 -11.26 8.48
CA ALA A 118 0.99 -11.72 9.69
C ALA A 118 0.32 -13.00 10.19
N GLU A 119 1.04 -14.12 10.12
CA GLU A 119 0.60 -15.42 10.66
C GLU A 119 1.38 -15.76 11.92
N LEU A 120 0.66 -16.11 12.99
CA LEU A 120 1.27 -16.61 14.22
C LEU A 120 1.44 -18.12 14.10
N ARG A 121 2.69 -18.58 14.21
CA ARG A 121 2.96 -20.02 14.34
C ARG A 121 2.55 -20.50 15.72
N GLU A 122 1.99 -21.71 15.80
CA GLU A 122 1.64 -22.33 17.08
C GLU A 122 2.86 -22.35 18.01
N GLY A 123 2.77 -21.66 19.15
CA GLY A 123 3.84 -21.55 20.14
C GLY A 123 4.81 -20.37 19.97
N SER A 124 4.59 -19.46 19.02
CA SER A 124 5.40 -18.24 18.84
C SER A 124 4.57 -16.97 19.07
N ASP A 125 5.06 -16.06 19.91
CA ASP A 125 4.50 -14.72 20.09
C ASP A 125 4.87 -13.75 18.95
N ILE A 126 5.76 -14.19 18.06
CA ILE A 126 6.27 -13.37 16.94
C ILE A 126 5.60 -13.83 15.65
N PRO A 127 4.88 -12.94 14.94
CA PRO A 127 4.23 -13.28 13.68
C PRO A 127 5.25 -13.42 12.55
N THR A 128 5.01 -14.32 11.61
CA THR A 128 5.75 -14.42 10.35
C THR A 128 4.94 -13.74 9.25
N LEU A 129 5.58 -12.95 8.39
CA LEU A 129 4.90 -12.36 7.24
C LEU A 129 4.87 -13.37 6.09
N VAL A 130 3.66 -13.75 5.66
CA VAL A 130 3.42 -14.71 4.59
C VAL A 130 2.78 -13.98 3.41
N ALA A 131 3.30 -14.22 2.20
CA ALA A 131 2.72 -13.66 0.99
C ALA A 131 1.31 -14.24 0.77
N ALA A 132 0.31 -13.37 0.66
CA ALA A 132 -1.07 -13.76 0.38
C ALA A 132 -1.35 -13.71 -1.12
N GLU A 133 -2.17 -14.64 -1.61
CA GLU A 133 -2.70 -14.55 -2.97
C GLU A 133 -3.57 -13.30 -3.10
N THR A 134 -3.29 -12.49 -4.12
CA THR A 134 -4.03 -11.26 -4.36
C THR A 134 -5.44 -11.60 -4.83
N LYS A 135 -6.43 -11.30 -4.00
CA LYS A 135 -7.85 -11.41 -4.35
C LYS A 135 -8.34 -10.08 -4.88
N VAL A 136 -8.99 -10.10 -6.04
CA VAL A 136 -9.69 -8.92 -6.57
C VAL A 136 -10.91 -8.68 -5.67
N PRO A 137 -10.99 -7.54 -4.95
CA PRO A 137 -12.13 -7.26 -4.10
C PRO A 137 -13.37 -6.96 -4.96
N GLU A 138 -14.51 -7.49 -4.56
CA GLU A 138 -15.79 -7.03 -5.09
C GLU A 138 -16.20 -5.75 -4.35
N PHE A 139 -16.54 -4.70 -5.10
CA PHE A 139 -16.96 -3.42 -4.54
C PHE A 139 -18.42 -3.12 -4.86
N ASP A 140 -19.25 -2.96 -3.83
CA ASP A 140 -20.53 -2.29 -3.97
C ASP A 140 -20.31 -0.76 -3.98
N LEU A 141 -20.82 -0.10 -5.01
CA LEU A 141 -20.75 1.36 -5.14
C LEU A 141 -21.46 2.07 -3.98
N ARG A 142 -22.50 1.45 -3.41
CA ARG A 142 -23.24 2.02 -2.26
C ARG A 142 -22.36 2.12 -1.02
N ASP A 143 -21.61 1.06 -0.73
CA ASP A 143 -20.70 1.00 0.42
C ASP A 143 -19.56 2.03 0.26
N LEU A 144 -19.03 2.17 -0.96
CA LEU A 144 -18.01 3.18 -1.27
C LEU A 144 -18.55 4.61 -1.08
N MET A 145 -19.78 4.88 -1.51
CA MET A 145 -20.39 6.20 -1.31
C MET A 145 -20.68 6.51 0.16
N GLN A 146 -21.12 5.51 0.93
CA GLN A 146 -21.34 5.66 2.37
C GLN A 146 -20.03 5.93 3.13
N ALA A 147 -18.94 5.26 2.73
CA ALA A 147 -17.61 5.46 3.29
C ALA A 147 -17.02 6.86 2.99
N MET A 148 -17.48 7.56 1.94
CA MET A 148 -17.10 8.96 1.71
C MET A 148 -17.82 9.96 2.63
N THR A 149 -19.00 9.59 3.14
CA THR A 149 -19.83 10.46 3.99
C THR A 149 -19.60 10.26 5.49
N SER A 150 -18.84 9.24 5.86
CA SER A 150 -18.50 8.88 7.24
C SER A 150 -17.17 9.51 7.64
#